data_AF-L1JUQ1-F1
#
_entry.id   AF-L1JUQ1-F1
#
_cell.length_a   1.000
_cell.length_b   1.000
_cell.length_c   1.000
_cell.angle_alpha   90.00
_cell.angle_beta   90.00
_cell.angle_gamma   90.00
#
_symmetry.space_group_name_H-M   'P 1'
#
loop_
_entity.id
_entity.type
_entity.pdbx_description
1 polymer ?
#
loop_
_entity_poly.entity_id
_entity_poly.type
_entity_poly.pdbx_seq_one_letter_code
_entity_poly.pdbx_strand_id
1 'polypeptide(L)' 'KKVSRLRIPVESFPGFNFIGRILGPRGATLKNLEAESGCRLYIRGRGSLR' A
#
# COMPACT_ATOMS: atom_id res chain seq x y z
N LYS A 1 -12.17 -16.46 -0.70
CA LYS A 1 -10.94 -15.69 -0.40
C LYS A 1 -11.26 -14.68 0.70
N LYS A 2 -10.52 -14.68 1.81
CA LYS A 2 -10.66 -13.67 2.86
C LYS A 2 -9.99 -12.38 2.39
N VAL A 3 -10.69 -11.24 2.47
CA VAL A 3 -10.18 -9.92 2.04
C VAL A 3 -10.31 -8.97 3.21
N SER A 4 -9.20 -8.39 3.64
CA SER A 4 -9.15 -7.38 4.70
C SER A 4 -8.94 -6.01 4.07
N ARG A 5 -9.70 -5.00 4.51
CA ARG A 5 -9.56 -3.61 4.05
C ARG A 5 -9.00 -2.77 5.19
N LEU A 6 -7.93 -2.03 4.91
CA LEU A 6 -7.26 -1.18 5.89
C LEU A 6 -7.26 0.27 5.37
N ARG A 7 -7.66 1.22 6.20
CA ARG A 7 -7.69 2.64 5.85
C ARG A 7 -6.34 3.28 6.15
N ILE A 8 -5.82 4.06 5.21
CA ILE A 8 -4.58 4.81 5.38
C ILE A 8 -4.93 6.15 6.05
N PRO A 9 -4.29 6.52 7.18
CA PRO A 9 -4.61 7.74 7.93
C PRO A 9 -4.02 9.00 7.28
N VAL A 10 -4.46 9.31 6.06
CA VAL A 10 -3.96 10.46 5.29
C VAL A 10 -4.34 11.81 5.93
N GLU A 11 -5.48 11.87 6.63
CA GLU A 11 -5.95 13.08 7.30
C GLU A 11 -5.06 13.46 8.50
N SER A 12 -4.55 12.45 9.22
CA SER A 12 -3.65 12.66 10.36
C SER A 12 -2.22 13.00 9.94
N PHE A 13 -1.82 12.63 8.71
CA PHE A 13 -0.46 12.80 8.19
C PHE A 13 -0.46 13.32 6.75
N PRO A 14 -0.89 14.58 6.52
CA PRO A 14 -1.13 15.11 5.17
C PRO A 14 0.14 15.24 4.32
N GLY A 15 1.32 15.34 4.93
CA GLY A 15 2.61 15.42 4.23
C GLY A 15 3.30 14.08 3.97
N PHE A 16 2.76 12.97 4.46
CA PHE A 16 3.42 11.67 4.38
C PHE A 16 2.97 10.85 3.17
N ASN A 17 3.92 10.44 2.32
CA ASN A 17 3.65 9.60 1.17
C ASN A 17 3.58 8.11 1.53
N PHE A 18 2.44 7.67 2.08
CA PHE A 18 2.20 6.27 2.42
C PHE A 18 2.35 5.34 1.22
N ILE A 19 1.83 5.74 0.06
CA ILE A 19 1.83 4.90 -1.15
C ILE A 19 3.25 4.65 -1.62
N GLY A 20 4.06 5.71 -1.75
CA GLY A 20 5.47 5.60 -2.12
C GLY A 20 6.27 4.76 -1.13
N ARG A 21 5.97 4.89 0.19
CA ARG A 21 6.63 4.09 1.22
C ARG A 21 6.28 2.61 1.16
N ILE A 22 5.01 2.27 0.90
CA ILE A 22 4.54 0.87 0.80
C ILE A 22 5.06 0.22 -0.48
N LEU A 23 5.06 0.95 -1.60
CA LEU A 23 5.57 0.44 -2.87
C LEU A 23 7.09 0.25 -2.83
N GLY A 24 7.81 1.24 -2.31
CA GLY A 24 9.26 1.30 -2.43
C GLY A 24 9.74 1.51 -3.87
N PRO A 25 11.06 1.58 -4.09
CA PRO A 25 11.62 1.79 -5.43
C PRO A 25 11.17 0.67 -6.38
N ARG A 26 10.54 1.06 -7.49
CA ARG A 26 10.02 0.13 -8.51
C ARG A 26 9.06 -0.95 -7.95
N GLY A 27 8.39 -0.68 -6.83
CA GLY A 27 7.47 -1.64 -6.21
C GLY A 27 8.16 -2.78 -5.46
N ALA A 28 9.48 -2.72 -5.22
CA ALA A 28 10.24 -3.80 -4.59
C ALA A 28 9.73 -4.15 -3.18
N THR A 29 9.39 -3.14 -2.38
CA THR A 29 8.90 -3.35 -1.01
C THR A 29 7.54 -4.04 -1.02
N LEU A 30 6.62 -3.64 -1.91
CA LEU A 30 5.32 -4.29 -2.03
C LEU A 30 5.48 -5.76 -2.44
N LYS A 31 6.34 -6.05 -3.42
CA LYS A 31 6.58 -7.43 -3.89
C LYS A 31 7.13 -8.32 -2.78
N ASN A 32 8.07 -7.82 -1.99
CA ASN A 32 8.63 -8.57 -0.85
C ASN A 32 7.53 -8.83 0.19
N LEU A 33 6.70 -7.84 0.51
CA LEU A 33 5.56 -7.99 1.41
C LEU A 33 4.55 -9.03 0.92
N GLU A 34 4.23 -9.04 -0.38
CA GLU A 34 3.36 -10.06 -0.97
C GLU A 34 3.99 -11.47 -0.89
N ALA A 35 5.30 -11.58 -1.13
CA ALA A 35 6.04 -12.84 -1.04
C ALA A 35 6.12 -13.40 0.39
N GLU A 36 6.42 -12.55 1.37
CA GLU A 36 6.53 -12.92 2.79
C GLU A 36 5.17 -13.28 3.41
N SER A 37 4.12 -12.53 3.07
CA SER A 37 2.78 -12.75 3.63
C SER A 37 1.95 -13.80 2.89
N GLY A 38 2.34 -14.18 1.68
CA GLY A 38 1.54 -15.00 0.77
C GLY A 38 0.21 -14.35 0.35
N CYS A 39 0.01 -13.07 0.69
CA CYS A 39 -1.18 -12.31 0.37
C CYS A 39 -0.98 -11.48 -0.89
N ARG A 40 -2.09 -11.17 -1.56
CA ARG A 40 -2.10 -10.21 -2.67
C ARG A 40 -2.62 -8.87 -2.17
N LEU A 41 -1.80 -7.84 -2.30
CA LEU A 41 -2.05 -6.50 -1.78
C LEU A 41 -2.55 -5.60 -2.91
N TYR A 42 -3.58 -4.81 -2.62
CA TYR A 42 -4.15 -3.87 -3.58
C TYR A 42 -4.25 -2.49 -2.95
N ILE A 43 -3.61 -1.51 -3.57
CA ILE A 43 -3.78 -0.10 -3.22
C ILE A 43 -4.94 0.44 -4.05
N ARG A 44 -5.95 1.02 -3.39
CA ARG A 44 -7.18 1.52 -4.01
C ARG A 44 -7.58 2.86 -3.38
N GLY A 45 -8.28 3.69 -4.13
CA GLY A 45 -8.86 4.96 -3.65
C GLY A 45 -8.30 6.19 -4.36
N ARG A 46 -8.72 7.38 -3.92
CA ARG A 46 -8.17 8.65 -4.44
C ARG A 46 -6.68 8.73 -4.12
N GLY A 47 -5.86 9.04 -5.12
CA GLY A 47 -4.40 9.10 -4.98
C GLY A 47 -3.66 7.76 -5.14
N SER A 48 -4.37 6.64 -5.36
CA SER A 48 -3.72 5.35 -5.66
C SER A 48 -3.33 5.16 -7.12
N LEU A 49 -3.76 6.07 -8.00
CA LEU A 49 -3.49 6.05 -9.44
C LEU A 49 -2.80 7.35 -9.85
N ARG A 50 -1.58 7.19 -10.35
CA ARG A 50 -0.89 8.03 -11.32
C ARG A 50 -0.21 7.11 -12.32
#